data_AF-A0A2Z6MNQ6-F1
#
_entry.id   AF-A0A2Z6MNQ6-F1
#
_cell.length_a   1.000
_cell.length_b   1.000
_cell.length_c   1.000
_cell.angle_alpha   90.00
_cell.angle_beta   90.00
_cell.angle_gamma   90.00
#
_symmetry.space_group_name_H-M   'P 1'
#
loop_
_entity.id
_entity.type
_entity.pdbx_description
1 polymer ?
#
loop_
_entity_poly.entity_id
_entity_poly.type
_entity_poly.pdbx_seq_one_letter_code
_entity_poly.pdbx_strand_id
1 'polypeptide(L)'
;MDGYRAVRFNPYLWPSGEKMTNEIGKAIFKRAGELNVPVGFLCMKGLDLHISEIEQLCTEFPSTVVLLDHLAFCKPPLNDEEGLVFSKLLNLSRFPQVYVKFSALFRVSRTKFPYLDLSPHLSQIVSSFGANHVIWGSDFPYVVPECGYKGAKEAVQLIANQISLPSSDLEWIMGKTAAQLFQSQFSSAK
;
A
#
# COMPACT_ATOMS: atom_id res chain seq x y z
N MET A 1 -2.97 17.59 20.25
CA MET A 1 -3.34 16.30 19.61
C MET A 1 -2.09 15.45 19.53
N ASP A 2 -2.20 14.17 19.85
CA ASP A 2 -1.08 13.26 20.08
C ASP A 2 -0.39 12.75 18.80
N GLY A 3 -0.61 13.40 17.66
CA GLY A 3 0.09 13.13 16.40
C GLY A 3 -0.34 11.86 15.64
N TYR A 4 -1.35 11.11 16.12
CA TYR A 4 -1.88 9.94 15.41
C TYR A 4 -2.58 10.32 14.10
N ARG A 5 -2.22 9.66 13.00
CA ARG A 5 -2.72 9.96 11.65
C ARG A 5 -3.27 8.76 10.87
N ALA A 6 -3.12 7.54 11.38
CA ALA A 6 -3.57 6.32 10.72
C ALA A 6 -3.87 5.22 11.74
N VAL A 7 -4.71 4.27 11.34
CA VAL A 7 -4.90 2.98 12.00
C VAL A 7 -4.27 1.90 11.11
N ARG A 8 -3.83 0.77 11.67
CA ARG A 8 -3.31 -0.36 10.89
C ARG A 8 -3.95 -1.65 11.33
N PHE A 9 -4.54 -2.35 10.37
CA PHE A 9 -4.99 -3.72 10.53
C PHE A 9 -3.86 -4.66 10.12
N ASN A 10 -3.39 -5.43 11.09
CA ASN A 10 -2.59 -6.62 10.85
C ASN A 10 -3.52 -7.82 11.03
N PRO A 11 -3.98 -8.48 9.95
CA PRO A 11 -4.89 -9.62 10.02
C PRO A 11 -4.40 -10.73 10.98
N TYR A 12 -3.08 -10.86 11.16
CA TYR A 12 -2.47 -11.90 11.98
C TYR A 12 -2.41 -11.56 13.48
N LEU A 13 -2.88 -10.38 13.89
CA LEU A 13 -3.03 -9.99 15.30
C LEU A 13 -4.47 -10.07 15.78
N TRP A 14 -5.42 -10.44 14.91
CA TRP A 14 -6.79 -10.70 15.33
C TRP A 14 -6.86 -11.98 16.15
N PRO A 15 -7.80 -12.08 17.12
CA PRO A 15 -8.02 -13.32 17.84
C PRO A 15 -8.27 -14.50 16.89
N SER A 16 -7.87 -15.70 17.31
CA SER A 16 -8.04 -16.89 16.47
C SER A 16 -9.50 -17.09 16.05
N GLY A 17 -9.74 -17.20 14.75
CA GLY A 17 -11.08 -17.36 14.16
C GLY A 17 -11.81 -16.04 13.89
N GLU A 18 -11.31 -14.92 14.39
CA GLU A 18 -11.88 -13.60 14.12
C GLU A 18 -11.41 -13.04 12.78
N LYS A 19 -12.31 -12.24 12.19
CA LYS A 19 -12.12 -11.56 10.91
C LYS A 19 -12.00 -10.06 11.13
N MET A 20 -11.31 -9.37 10.23
CA MET A 20 -11.28 -7.90 10.19
C MET A 20 -12.67 -7.30 9.95
N THR A 21 -13.59 -8.11 9.39
CA THR A 21 -14.97 -7.74 9.12
C THR A 21 -15.94 -8.16 10.22
N ASN A 22 -15.48 -8.56 11.41
CA ASN A 22 -16.35 -8.69 12.57
C ASN A 22 -16.91 -7.32 13.02
N GLU A 23 -17.81 -7.31 14.00
CA GLU A 23 -18.48 -6.09 14.46
C GLU A 23 -17.47 -5.01 14.92
N ILE A 24 -16.40 -5.41 15.61
CA ILE A 24 -15.37 -4.50 16.12
C ILE A 24 -14.55 -3.92 14.98
N GLY A 25 -14.09 -4.74 14.03
CA GLY A 25 -13.28 -4.30 12.91
C GLY A 25 -14.04 -3.37 11.98
N LYS A 26 -15.32 -3.65 11.70
CA LYS A 26 -16.20 -2.73 10.98
C LYS A 26 -16.40 -1.42 11.74
N ALA A 27 -16.61 -1.46 13.06
CA ALA A 27 -16.76 -0.25 13.87
C ALA A 27 -15.50 0.62 13.84
N ILE A 28 -14.31 0.03 13.96
CA ILE A 28 -13.03 0.75 13.86
C ILE A 28 -12.85 1.34 12.47
N PHE A 29 -13.09 0.54 11.42
CA PHE A 29 -12.93 0.97 10.03
C PHE A 29 -13.86 2.14 9.69
N LYS A 30 -15.15 2.01 10.02
CA LYS A 30 -16.14 3.08 9.86
C LYS A 30 -15.70 4.36 10.58
N ARG A 31 -15.27 4.24 11.85
CA ARG A 31 -14.86 5.39 12.65
C ARG A 31 -13.62 6.08 12.08
N ALA A 32 -12.69 5.31 11.50
CA ALA A 32 -11.53 5.87 10.83
C ALA A 32 -11.96 6.74 9.63
N GLY A 33 -12.91 6.29 8.81
CA GLY A 33 -13.50 7.10 7.73
C GLY A 33 -14.18 8.38 8.23
N GLU A 34 -15.00 8.31 9.29
CA GLU A 34 -15.63 9.49 9.90
C GLU A 34 -14.62 10.54 10.40
N LEU A 35 -13.43 10.09 10.79
CA LEU A 35 -12.34 10.94 11.27
C LEU A 35 -11.34 11.33 10.18
N ASN A 36 -11.54 10.92 8.92
CA ASN A 36 -10.61 11.08 7.81
C ASN A 36 -9.22 10.47 8.10
N VAL A 37 -9.16 9.38 8.86
CA VAL A 37 -7.94 8.65 9.24
C VAL A 37 -7.81 7.42 8.34
N PRO A 38 -6.72 7.27 7.55
CA PRO A 38 -6.52 6.08 6.74
C PRO A 38 -6.32 4.81 7.56
N VAL A 39 -6.75 3.67 7.00
CA VAL A 39 -6.51 2.33 7.55
C VAL A 39 -5.52 1.58 6.67
N GLY A 40 -4.38 1.22 7.24
CA GLY A 40 -3.37 0.39 6.59
C GLY A 40 -3.65 -1.10 6.73
N PHE A 41 -3.41 -1.91 5.69
CA PHE A 41 -3.50 -3.38 5.76
C PHE A 41 -2.15 -4.04 5.55
N LEU A 42 -1.73 -4.88 6.51
CA LEU A 42 -0.50 -5.64 6.43
C LEU A 42 -0.74 -7.13 6.10
N CYS A 43 -0.91 -7.44 4.82
CA CYS A 43 -1.14 -8.81 4.35
C CYS A 43 0.16 -9.63 4.16
N MET A 44 1.03 -9.66 5.17
CA MET A 44 2.36 -10.30 5.13
C MET A 44 2.40 -11.77 4.68
N LYS A 45 1.33 -12.54 4.90
CA LYS A 45 1.24 -13.95 4.49
C LYS A 45 0.56 -14.16 3.12
N GLY A 46 0.05 -13.09 2.50
CA GLY A 46 -0.66 -13.16 1.21
C GLY A 46 -1.91 -12.29 1.21
N LEU A 47 -2.13 -11.55 0.11
CA LEU A 47 -3.33 -10.75 -0.11
C LEU A 47 -4.58 -11.61 -0.30
N ASP A 48 -4.44 -12.74 -0.97
CA ASP A 48 -5.50 -13.69 -1.29
C ASP A 48 -6.27 -14.19 -0.05
N LEU A 49 -5.59 -14.28 1.09
CA LEU A 49 -6.18 -14.67 2.37
C LEU A 49 -7.14 -13.62 2.96
N HIS A 50 -7.01 -12.36 2.55
CA HIS A 50 -7.68 -11.21 3.19
C HIS A 50 -8.45 -10.33 2.21
N ILE A 51 -8.33 -10.56 0.91
CA ILE A 51 -8.90 -9.67 -0.10
C ILE A 51 -10.41 -9.56 -0.01
N SER A 52 -11.12 -10.66 0.30
CA SER A 52 -12.57 -10.61 0.47
C SER A 52 -13.00 -9.72 1.65
N GLU A 53 -12.21 -9.68 2.72
CA GLU A 53 -12.47 -8.79 3.86
C GLU A 53 -12.21 -7.32 3.49
N ILE A 54 -11.13 -7.06 2.76
CA ILE A 54 -10.78 -5.71 2.28
C ILE A 54 -11.86 -5.19 1.33
N GLU A 55 -12.27 -5.99 0.35
CA GLU A 55 -13.33 -5.62 -0.60
C GLU A 55 -14.67 -5.36 0.10
N GLN A 56 -15.00 -6.16 1.11
CA GLN A 56 -16.19 -5.94 1.93
C GLN A 56 -16.12 -4.60 2.68
N LEU A 57 -15.00 -4.31 3.35
CA LEU A 57 -14.82 -3.05 4.07
C LEU A 57 -14.87 -1.84 3.13
N CYS A 58 -14.21 -1.91 1.96
CA CYS A 58 -14.25 -0.84 0.95
C CYS A 58 -15.66 -0.62 0.40
N THR A 59 -16.44 -1.69 0.23
CA THR A 59 -17.82 -1.61 -0.28
C THR A 59 -18.78 -1.04 0.76
N GLU A 60 -18.69 -1.47 2.02
CA GLU A 60 -19.57 -1.02 3.09
C GLU A 60 -19.24 0.39 3.58
N PHE A 61 -17.97 0.80 3.52
CA PHE A 61 -17.49 2.08 4.07
C PHE A 61 -16.63 2.85 3.05
N PRO A 62 -17.22 3.36 1.96
CA PRO A 62 -16.47 3.96 0.85
C PRO A 62 -15.72 5.25 1.20
N SER A 63 -16.07 5.91 2.32
CA SER A 63 -15.38 7.10 2.83
C SER A 63 -14.07 6.81 3.57
N THR A 64 -13.78 5.54 3.91
CA THR A 64 -12.58 5.18 4.67
C THR A 64 -11.42 4.93 3.73
N VAL A 65 -10.39 5.77 3.81
CA VAL A 65 -9.19 5.59 2.98
C VAL A 65 -8.43 4.32 3.40
N VAL A 66 -8.02 3.54 2.41
CA VAL A 66 -7.30 2.27 2.57
C VAL A 66 -5.88 2.42 2.05
N LEU A 67 -4.93 1.88 2.79
CA LEU A 67 -3.52 1.89 2.42
C LEU A 67 -2.93 0.47 2.47
N LEU A 68 -2.69 -0.13 1.32
CA LEU A 68 -2.11 -1.47 1.23
C LEU A 68 -0.61 -1.41 1.51
N ASP A 69 -0.17 -2.01 2.61
CA ASP A 69 1.25 -2.01 2.98
C ASP A 69 2.06 -2.89 2.02
N HIS A 70 3.23 -2.39 1.62
CA HIS A 70 4.26 -3.15 0.89
C HIS A 70 3.75 -3.91 -0.35
N LEU A 71 3.05 -3.22 -1.26
CA LEU A 71 2.43 -3.83 -2.45
C LEU A 71 1.49 -5.02 -2.10
N ALA A 72 0.88 -4.99 -0.93
CA ALA A 72 0.10 -6.09 -0.36
C ALA A 72 0.85 -7.43 -0.31
N PHE A 73 2.19 -7.39 -0.28
CA PHE A 73 3.09 -8.55 -0.39
C PHE A 73 2.96 -9.35 -1.69
N CYS A 74 2.36 -8.77 -2.73
CA CYS A 74 2.39 -9.34 -4.08
C CYS A 74 3.80 -9.17 -4.67
N LYS A 75 4.38 -10.28 -5.11
CA LYS A 75 5.66 -10.33 -5.82
C LYS A 75 5.41 -10.40 -7.33
N PRO A 76 6.40 -10.05 -8.18
CA PRO A 76 6.35 -10.39 -9.60
C PRO A 76 5.97 -11.87 -9.79
N PRO A 77 4.92 -12.20 -10.56
CA PRO A 77 4.43 -13.57 -10.63
C PRO A 77 5.40 -14.49 -11.38
N LEU A 78 5.57 -15.72 -10.90
CA LEU A 78 6.29 -16.82 -11.58
C LEU A 78 5.35 -17.89 -12.14
N ASN A 79 4.08 -17.86 -11.74
CA ASN A 79 3.06 -18.80 -12.15
C ASN A 79 1.67 -18.12 -12.19
N ASP A 80 0.68 -18.85 -12.69
CA ASP A 80 -0.68 -18.33 -12.88
C ASP A 80 -1.36 -17.99 -11.55
N GLU A 81 -1.10 -18.74 -10.48
CA GLU A 81 -1.68 -18.48 -9.16
C GLU A 81 -1.23 -17.12 -8.62
N GLU A 82 0.07 -16.85 -8.61
CA GLU A 82 0.62 -15.55 -8.23
C GLU A 82 0.15 -14.43 -9.19
N GLY A 83 0.02 -14.73 -10.48
CA GLY A 83 -0.52 -13.82 -11.49
C GLY A 83 -1.98 -13.42 -11.20
N LEU A 84 -2.80 -14.37 -10.74
CA LEU A 84 -4.17 -14.12 -10.31
C LEU A 84 -4.21 -13.26 -9.05
N VAL A 85 -3.35 -13.52 -8.06
CA VAL A 85 -3.29 -12.67 -6.85
C VAL A 85 -2.89 -11.24 -7.19
N PHE A 86 -1.89 -11.05 -8.05
CA PHE A 86 -1.50 -9.72 -8.51
C PHE A 86 -2.61 -9.04 -9.31
N SER A 87 -3.32 -9.78 -10.16
CA SER A 87 -4.49 -9.24 -10.88
C SER A 87 -5.60 -8.80 -9.92
N LYS A 88 -5.81 -9.53 -8.81
CA LYS A 88 -6.75 -9.12 -7.77
C LYS A 88 -6.29 -7.84 -7.05
N LEU A 89 -4.98 -7.67 -6.80
CA LEU A 89 -4.43 -6.40 -6.30
C LEU A 89 -4.76 -5.25 -7.25
N LEU A 90 -4.47 -5.39 -8.54
CA LEU A 90 -4.78 -4.35 -9.54
C LEU A 90 -6.28 -4.03 -9.58
N ASN A 91 -7.14 -5.05 -9.47
CA ASN A 91 -8.59 -4.86 -9.46
C ASN A 91 -9.12 -4.10 -8.22
N LEU A 92 -8.32 -3.92 -7.17
CA LEU A 92 -8.69 -3.03 -6.06
C LEU A 92 -8.68 -1.54 -6.46
N SER A 93 -8.09 -1.18 -7.60
CA SER A 93 -8.12 0.21 -8.09
C SER A 93 -9.52 0.71 -8.46
N ARG A 94 -10.49 -0.20 -8.63
CA ARG A 94 -11.91 0.16 -8.78
C ARG A 94 -12.49 0.87 -7.55
N PHE A 95 -11.83 0.75 -6.40
CA PHE A 95 -12.15 1.48 -5.18
C PHE A 95 -11.28 2.74 -5.11
N PRO A 96 -11.84 3.94 -5.38
CA PRO A 96 -11.05 5.18 -5.44
C PRO A 96 -10.43 5.56 -4.09
N GLN A 97 -10.86 4.96 -2.98
CA GLN A 97 -10.28 5.18 -1.67
C GLN A 97 -9.06 4.30 -1.37
N VAL A 98 -8.64 3.42 -2.29
CA VAL A 98 -7.48 2.52 -2.09
C VAL A 98 -6.19 3.15 -2.59
N TYR A 99 -5.17 3.08 -1.75
CA TYR A 99 -3.81 3.52 -2.01
C TYR A 99 -2.85 2.35 -1.80
N VAL A 100 -1.69 2.39 -2.46
CA VAL A 100 -0.67 1.32 -2.39
C VAL A 100 0.65 1.89 -1.91
N LYS A 101 1.29 1.24 -0.93
CA LYS A 101 2.67 1.56 -0.56
C LYS A 101 3.68 0.81 -1.43
N PHE A 102 4.37 1.52 -2.32
CA PHE A 102 5.58 1.03 -3.00
C PHE A 102 6.77 1.10 -2.03
N SER A 103 6.87 0.12 -1.14
CA SER A 103 7.80 0.09 0.00
C SER A 103 8.27 -1.33 0.31
N ALA A 104 9.28 -1.44 1.17
CA ALA A 104 9.89 -2.72 1.55
C ALA A 104 10.27 -3.59 0.33
N LEU A 105 10.86 -2.99 -0.71
CA LEU A 105 11.11 -3.64 -2.00
C LEU A 105 11.90 -4.96 -1.86
N PHE A 106 12.80 -5.04 -0.88
CA PHE A 106 13.54 -6.26 -0.54
C PHE A 106 12.66 -7.45 -0.12
N ARG A 107 11.44 -7.22 0.36
CA ARG A 107 10.50 -8.27 0.75
C ARG A 107 9.72 -8.85 -0.43
N VAL A 108 9.50 -8.04 -1.47
CA VAL A 108 8.57 -8.31 -2.56
C VAL A 108 9.25 -8.52 -3.91
N SER A 109 10.50 -8.06 -4.05
CA SER A 109 11.36 -8.41 -5.17
C SER A 109 11.82 -9.87 -5.07
N ARG A 110 12.09 -10.48 -6.22
CA ARG A 110 12.75 -11.78 -6.37
C ARG A 110 14.23 -11.63 -6.69
N THR A 111 14.68 -10.42 -6.97
CA THR A 111 16.09 -10.12 -7.26
C THR A 111 16.70 -9.33 -6.12
N LYS A 112 18.03 -9.27 -6.08
CA LYS A 112 18.71 -8.39 -5.12
C LYS A 112 18.61 -6.93 -5.58
N PHE A 113 19.02 -6.01 -4.71
CA PHE A 113 19.16 -4.60 -5.05
C PHE A 113 19.83 -4.44 -6.45
N PRO A 114 19.28 -3.62 -7.37
CA PRO A 114 18.26 -2.60 -7.14
C PRO A 114 16.80 -3.03 -7.39
N TYR A 115 16.49 -4.33 -7.33
CA TYR A 115 15.12 -4.85 -7.39
C TYR A 115 14.39 -4.55 -8.71
N LEU A 116 15.12 -4.59 -9.84
CA LEU A 116 14.65 -4.16 -11.16
C LEU A 116 13.52 -5.04 -11.74
N ASP A 117 13.31 -6.23 -11.19
CA ASP A 117 12.14 -7.07 -11.50
C ASP A 117 10.81 -6.43 -11.06
N LEU A 118 10.86 -5.40 -10.19
CA LEU A 118 9.68 -4.62 -9.82
C LEU A 118 9.30 -3.54 -10.85
N SER A 119 10.10 -3.31 -11.89
CA SER A 119 9.83 -2.27 -12.89
C SER A 119 8.52 -2.50 -13.67
N PRO A 120 8.25 -3.69 -14.24
CA PRO A 120 6.93 -3.97 -14.82
C PRO A 120 5.80 -3.89 -13.80
N HIS A 121 6.09 -4.31 -12.56
CA HIS A 121 5.14 -4.28 -11.44
C HIS A 121 4.70 -2.85 -11.09
N LEU A 122 5.66 -1.92 -10.98
CA LEU A 122 5.38 -0.50 -10.75
C LEU A 122 4.57 0.09 -11.91
N SER A 123 4.92 -0.23 -13.16
CA SER A 123 4.20 0.24 -14.34
C SER A 123 2.72 -0.16 -14.32
N GLN A 124 2.43 -1.42 -13.97
CA GLN A 124 1.06 -1.93 -13.87
C GLN A 124 0.29 -1.29 -12.70
N ILE A 125 0.93 -1.13 -11.55
CA ILE A 125 0.32 -0.45 -10.39
C ILE A 125 -0.02 1.01 -10.73
N VAL A 126 0.92 1.76 -11.32
CA VAL A 126 0.67 3.15 -11.73
C VAL A 126 -0.42 3.23 -12.80
N SER A 127 -0.44 2.30 -13.76
CA SER A 127 -1.47 2.26 -14.81
C SER A 127 -2.87 1.99 -14.25
N SER A 128 -2.99 1.16 -13.21
CA SER A 128 -4.28 0.81 -12.61
C SER A 128 -4.77 1.82 -11.57
N PHE A 129 -3.89 2.31 -10.71
CA PHE A 129 -4.24 3.18 -9.57
C PHE A 129 -4.00 4.67 -9.84
N GLY A 130 -3.10 5.01 -10.76
CA GLY A 130 -2.53 6.35 -10.89
C GLY A 130 -1.41 6.60 -9.88
N ALA A 131 -0.41 7.38 -10.27
CA ALA A 131 0.74 7.69 -9.41
C ALA A 131 0.32 8.44 -8.12
N ASN A 132 -0.76 9.22 -8.19
CA ASN A 132 -1.38 9.92 -7.06
C ASN A 132 -2.11 9.00 -6.07
N HIS A 133 -2.11 7.68 -6.28
CA HIS A 133 -2.58 6.66 -5.33
C HIS A 133 -1.46 5.77 -4.80
N VAL A 134 -0.21 6.04 -5.18
CA VAL A 134 0.97 5.28 -4.76
C VAL A 134 1.81 6.14 -3.84
N ILE A 135 2.28 5.56 -2.72
CA ILE A 135 3.22 6.22 -1.81
C ILE A 135 4.49 5.39 -1.64
N TRP A 136 5.63 6.06 -1.54
CA TRP A 136 6.89 5.43 -1.18
C TRP A 136 7.06 5.30 0.34
N GLY A 137 7.79 4.28 0.77
CA GLY A 137 8.31 4.14 2.12
C GLY A 137 9.51 3.20 2.17
N SER A 138 10.45 3.44 3.09
CA SER A 138 11.70 2.66 3.15
C SER A 138 11.56 1.31 3.86
N ASP A 139 10.61 1.18 4.80
CA ASP A 139 10.54 0.08 5.78
C ASP A 139 11.76 0.02 6.72
N PHE A 140 12.29 1.18 7.11
CA PHE A 140 13.26 1.27 8.21
C PHE A 140 12.64 0.77 9.54
N PRO A 141 13.37 0.02 10.38
CA PRO A 141 14.80 -0.32 10.29
C PRO A 141 15.12 -1.58 9.47
N TYR A 142 14.11 -2.30 8.98
CA TYR A 142 14.33 -3.59 8.29
C TYR A 142 15.09 -3.49 6.98
N VAL A 143 15.06 -2.32 6.34
CA VAL A 143 15.81 -2.06 5.11
C VAL A 143 17.32 -1.93 5.33
N VAL A 144 17.78 -1.72 6.58
CA VAL A 144 19.19 -1.51 6.93
C VAL A 144 20.10 -2.67 6.53
N PRO A 145 19.80 -3.94 6.90
CA PRO A 145 20.63 -5.08 6.48
C PRO A 145 20.58 -5.39 4.98
N GLU A 146 19.68 -4.75 4.22
CA GLU A 146 19.47 -5.01 2.80
C GLU A 146 20.28 -4.03 1.93
N CYS A 147 19.69 -2.91 1.54
CA CYS A 147 20.36 -1.84 0.78
C CYS A 147 20.49 -0.53 1.56
N GLY A 148 20.04 -0.50 2.81
CA GLY A 148 19.99 0.71 3.62
C GLY A 148 18.94 1.73 3.14
N TYR A 149 18.76 2.78 3.93
CA TYR A 149 17.78 3.83 3.61
C TYR A 149 18.10 4.54 2.28
N LYS A 150 19.38 4.85 2.05
CA LYS A 150 19.85 5.50 0.81
C LYS A 150 19.60 4.60 -0.41
N GLY A 151 19.98 3.32 -0.33
CA GLY A 151 19.74 2.36 -1.41
C GLY A 151 18.26 2.19 -1.69
N ALA A 152 17.40 2.13 -0.68
CA ALA A 152 15.96 2.00 -0.90
C ALA A 152 15.35 3.20 -1.64
N LYS A 153 15.85 4.41 -1.41
CA LYS A 153 15.47 5.60 -2.18
C LYS A 153 16.00 5.53 -3.62
N GLU A 154 17.25 5.11 -3.81
CA GLU A 154 17.88 4.97 -5.13
C GLU A 154 17.21 3.88 -5.99
N ALA A 155 16.79 2.77 -5.38
CA ALA A 155 16.10 1.68 -6.07
C ALA A 155 14.84 2.17 -6.80
N VAL A 156 14.03 3.03 -6.18
CA VAL A 156 12.82 3.57 -6.82
C VAL A 156 13.16 4.39 -8.06
N GLN A 157 14.23 5.22 -7.99
CA GLN A 157 14.67 5.98 -9.15
C GLN A 157 15.11 5.07 -10.30
N LEU A 158 15.86 4.01 -10.00
CA LEU A 158 16.34 3.05 -10.99
C LEU A 158 15.19 2.27 -11.64
N ILE A 159 14.23 1.82 -10.83
CA ILE A 159 13.00 1.12 -11.27
C ILE A 159 12.16 2.05 -12.16
N ALA A 160 11.91 3.29 -11.72
CA ALA A 160 11.14 4.27 -12.48
C ALA A 160 11.81 4.62 -13.81
N ASN A 161 13.14 4.76 -13.84
CA ASN A 161 13.89 5.01 -15.07
C ASN A 161 13.78 3.85 -16.07
N GLN A 162 13.77 2.60 -15.61
CA GLN A 162 13.69 1.42 -16.48
C GLN A 162 12.38 1.38 -17.28
N ILE A 163 11.29 1.89 -16.72
CA ILE A 163 9.99 2.00 -17.40
C ILE A 163 9.74 3.39 -17.99
N SER A 164 10.74 4.28 -17.96
CA SER A 164 10.61 5.68 -18.41
C SER A 164 9.43 6.40 -17.75
N LEU A 165 9.20 6.17 -16.45
CA LEU A 165 8.12 6.80 -15.71
C LEU A 165 8.29 8.33 -15.74
N PRO A 166 7.23 9.10 -16.04
CA PRO A 166 7.30 10.56 -16.03
C PRO A 166 7.79 11.09 -14.67
N SER A 167 8.60 12.14 -14.69
CA SER A 167 9.09 12.77 -13.45
C SER A 167 7.94 13.28 -12.57
N SER A 168 6.85 13.76 -13.18
CA SER A 168 5.63 14.17 -12.48
C SER A 168 5.01 13.03 -11.65
N ASP A 169 5.02 11.81 -12.18
CA ASP A 169 4.47 10.63 -11.50
C ASP A 169 5.40 10.17 -10.39
N LEU A 170 6.72 10.23 -10.63
CA LEU A 170 7.70 9.94 -9.59
C LEU A 170 7.60 10.91 -8.41
N GLU A 171 7.33 12.20 -8.66
CA GLU A 171 7.09 13.18 -7.60
C GLU A 171 5.85 12.84 -6.75
N TRP A 172 4.80 12.30 -7.37
CA TRP A 172 3.63 11.79 -6.64
C TRP A 172 4.01 10.65 -5.70
N ILE A 173 4.64 9.62 -6.25
CA ILE A 173 5.07 8.43 -5.51
C ILE A 173 6.00 8.79 -4.35
N MET A 174 6.99 9.66 -4.61
CA MET A 174 8.06 9.96 -3.65
C MET A 174 7.66 10.96 -2.56
N GLY A 175 6.48 11.59 -2.63
CA GLY A 175 6.04 12.47 -1.54
C GLY A 175 4.70 13.15 -1.68
N LYS A 176 4.28 13.59 -2.89
CA LYS A 176 3.04 14.39 -2.99
C LYS A 176 1.80 13.61 -2.58
N THR A 177 1.73 12.31 -2.89
CA THR A 177 0.60 11.47 -2.49
C THR A 177 0.50 11.36 -0.97
N ALA A 178 1.62 11.09 -0.29
CA ALA A 178 1.64 11.03 1.18
C ALA A 178 1.34 12.39 1.82
N ALA A 179 1.87 13.47 1.24
CA ALA A 179 1.56 14.82 1.68
C ALA A 179 0.06 15.09 1.59
N GLN A 180 -0.58 14.88 0.44
CA GLN A 180 -2.03 15.07 0.29
C GLN A 180 -2.84 14.19 1.25
N LEU A 181 -2.50 12.90 1.33
CA LEU A 181 -3.23 11.92 2.12
C LEU A 181 -3.24 12.24 3.62
N PHE A 182 -2.14 12.78 4.15
CA PHE A 182 -2.01 13.11 5.56
C PHE A 182 -2.10 14.63 5.87
N GLN A 183 -2.16 15.51 4.86
CA GLN A 183 -2.32 16.96 5.03
C GLN A 183 -3.77 17.40 5.27
N SER A 184 -4.77 16.68 4.77
CA SER A 184 -6.20 17.04 4.84
C SER A 184 -6.76 17.16 6.27
N GLN A 185 -5.94 16.88 7.29
CA GLN A 185 -6.29 16.98 8.71
C GLN A 185 -5.69 18.20 9.43
N PHE A 186 -5.08 19.15 8.71
CA PHE A 186 -4.53 20.39 9.31
C PHE A 186 -5.47 21.61 9.17
N SER A 187 -6.57 21.51 8.43
CA SER A 187 -7.43 22.67 8.10
C SER A 187 -8.72 22.80 8.92
N SER A 188 -9.02 21.89 9.85
CA SER A 188 -10.22 21.99 10.72
C SER A 188 -9.92 22.49 12.13
N ALA A 189 -9.04 23.49 12.24
CA ALA A 189 -8.90 24.33 13.42
C ALA A 189 -9.03 25.79 13.00
N LYS A 190 -10.27 26.23 12.80
CA LYS A 190 -10.70 27.62 12.92
C LYS A 190 -12.01 27.65 13.66
#